data_AF-A0A1J5QDQ6-F1
#
_entry.id   AF-A0A1J5QDQ6-F1
#
_cell.length_a   1.000
_cell.length_b   1.000
_cell.length_c   1.000
_cell.angle_alpha   90.00
_cell.angle_beta   90.00
_cell.angle_gamma   90.00
#
_symmetry.space_group_name_H-M   'P 1'
#
loop_
_entity.id
_entity.type
_entity.pdbx_description
1 polymer ?
#
loop_
_entity_poly.entity_id
_entity_poly.type
_entity_poly.pdbx_seq_one_letter_code
_entity_poly.pdbx_strand_id
1 'polypeptide(L)' 'MIGVVDTNNSPEGVTYIIPGNDDSSRAIRLYARGIADAVLEGRSQSIQEIIKASTEEEFVEVTEAAPAE' A
#
# COMPACT_ATOMS: atom_id res chain seq x y z
N MET A 1 -9.57 8.33 9.68
CA MET A 1 -8.45 8.28 10.64
C MET A 1 -8.14 6.82 10.98
N ILE A 2 -6.87 6.44 11.03
CA ILE A 2 -6.43 5.11 11.49
C ILE A 2 -5.83 5.28 12.88
N GLY A 3 -6.15 4.41 13.85
CA GLY A 3 -5.69 4.56 15.23
C GLY A 3 -5.49 3.22 15.93
N VAL A 4 -4.50 3.17 16.82
CA VAL A 4 -4.28 2.06 17.75
C VAL A 4 -5.14 2.32 18.99
N VAL A 5 -5.92 1.33 19.44
CA VAL A 5 -6.85 1.46 20.56
C VAL A 5 -6.62 0.32 21.55
N ASP A 6 -6.25 0.67 22.80
CA ASP A 6 -6.18 -0.25 23.94
C ASP A 6 -7.50 -0.26 24.73
N THR A 7 -7.62 -1.16 25.70
CA THR A 7 -8.76 -1.42 26.57
C THR A 7 -9.34 -0.21 27.30
N ASN A 8 -8.55 0.85 27.50
CA ASN A 8 -8.95 2.08 28.17
C ASN A 8 -9.23 3.26 27.22
N ASN A 9 -9.08 3.09 25.90
CA ASN A 9 -9.32 4.13 24.90
C ASN A 9 -10.63 3.91 24.13
N SER A 10 -11.33 5.01 23.82
CA SER A 10 -12.54 4.98 23.00
C SER A 10 -12.20 4.88 21.51
N PRO A 11 -12.81 3.97 20.75
CA PRO A 11 -12.66 3.91 19.29
C PRO A 11 -13.43 5.00 18.53
N GLU A 12 -14.14 5.89 19.23
CA GLU A 12 -14.96 6.93 18.61
C GLU A 12 -14.11 7.90 17.75
N GLY A 13 -14.57 8.19 16.53
CA GLY A 13 -13.85 9.04 15.58
C GLY A 13 -12.72 8.35 14.81
N VAL A 14 -12.40 7.09 15.12
CA VAL A 14 -11.43 6.29 14.37
C VAL A 14 -12.16 5.49 13.28
N THR A 15 -11.72 5.66 12.02
CA THR A 15 -12.31 4.97 10.87
C THR A 15 -11.80 3.53 10.75
N TYR A 16 -10.53 3.31 11.06
CA TYR A 16 -9.88 2.00 11.03
C TYR A 16 -9.11 1.77 12.33
N ILE A 17 -9.53 0.76 13.08
CA ILE A 17 -9.05 0.49 14.43
C ILE A 17 -8.04 -0.66 14.40
N ILE A 18 -6.90 -0.45 15.05
CA ILE A 18 -5.89 -1.46 15.32
C ILE A 18 -5.96 -1.77 16.82
N PRO A 19 -6.52 -2.90 17.26
CA PRO A 19 -6.54 -3.25 18.67
C PRO A 19 -5.12 -3.55 19.16
N GLY A 20 -4.67 -2.90 20.23
CA GLY A 20 -3.32 -3.08 20.73
C GLY A 20 -2.90 -2.08 21.80
N ASN A 21 -1.70 -2.30 22.36
CA ASN A 21 -1.15 -1.48 23.43
C ASN A 21 -0.52 -0.20 22.85
N ASP A 22 -1.06 0.96 23.21
CA ASP A 22 -0.58 2.28 22.80
C ASP A 22 0.38 2.94 23.80
N ASP A 23 0.50 2.42 25.03
CA ASP A 23 1.41 2.93 26.06
C ASP A 23 2.89 2.53 25.85
N SER A 24 3.14 1.40 25.19
CA SER A 24 4.48 0.86 25.04
C SER A 24 5.21 1.45 23.82
N SER A 25 6.38 2.06 24.06
CA SER A 25 7.27 2.51 22.98
C SER A 25 7.67 1.40 22.01
N ARG A 26 7.78 0.15 22.49
CA ARG A 26 8.04 -1.03 21.65
C ARG A 26 6.85 -1.36 20.75
N ALA A 27 5.63 -1.25 21.27
CA ALA A 27 4.41 -1.52 20.52
C ALA A 27 4.18 -0.43 19.47
N ILE A 28 4.26 0.85 19.84
CA ILE A 28 4.19 1.98 18.90
C ILE A 28 5.18 1.79 17.75
N ARG A 29 6.44 1.44 18.06
CA ARG A 29 7.47 1.22 17.03
C ARG A 29 7.16 0.04 16.12
N LEU A 30 6.57 -1.03 16.66
CA LEU A 30 6.12 -2.17 15.87
C LEU A 30 5.03 -1.75 14.88
N TYR A 31 3.99 -1.04 15.34
CA TYR A 31 2.90 -0.58 14.49
C TYR A 31 3.38 0.40 13.42
N ALA A 32 4.17 1.41 13.81
CA ALA A 32 4.70 2.40 12.89
C ALA A 32 5.58 1.76 11.81
N ARG A 33 6.42 0.78 12.20
CA ARG A 33 7.25 0.04 11.24
C ARG A 33 6.41 -0.79 10.29
N GLY A 34 5.45 -1.57 10.79
CA GLY A 34 4.59 -2.39 9.94
C GLY A 34 3.80 -1.55 8.92
N ILE A 35 3.29 -0.38 9.34
CA ILE A 35 2.62 0.56 8.45
C ILE A 35 3.60 1.12 7.40
N ALA A 36 4.81 1.50 7.81
CA ALA A 36 5.82 2.01 6.88
C ALA A 36 6.21 0.95 5.83
N ASP A 37 6.45 -0.30 6.26
CA ASP A 37 6.80 -1.41 5.39
C ASP A 37 5.65 -1.67 4.39
N ALA A 38 4.39 -1.71 4.84
CA ALA A 38 3.23 -1.88 3.97
C ALA A 38 3.05 -0.75 2.94
N VAL A 39 3.32 0.51 3.32
CA VAL A 39 3.25 1.66 2.40
C VAL A 39 4.36 1.57 1.33
N LEU A 40 5.56 1.14 1.73
CA LEU A 40 6.68 0.96 0.80
C LEU A 40 6.41 -0.17 -0.19
N GLU A 41 5.90 -1.30 0.30
CA GLU A 41 5.50 -2.44 -0.54
C GLU A 41 4.40 -2.03 -1.52
N GLY A 42 3.35 -1.36 -1.05
CA GLY A 42 2.26 -0.88 -1.89
C GLY A 42 2.76 0.07 -2.99
N ARG A 43 3.64 1.02 -2.65
CA ARG A 43 4.25 1.92 -3.64
C ARG A 43 5.08 1.17 -4.67
N SER A 44 5.87 0.19 -4.25
CA SER A 44 6.67 -0.62 -5.16
C SER A 44 5.79 -1.43 -6.11
N GLN A 45 4.70 -2.02 -5.61
CA GLN A 45 3.74 -2.77 -6.42
C GLN A 45 3.05 -1.86 -7.44
N SER A 46 2.60 -0.65 -7.05
CA SER A 46 2.00 0.30 -7.99
C SER A 46 2.95 0.70 -9.12
N ILE A 47 4.24 0.93 -8.81
CA ILE A 47 5.24 1.24 -9.85
C ILE A 47 5.43 0.03 -10.78
N GLN A 48 5.50 -1.18 -10.24
CA GLN A 48 5.61 -2.40 -11.05
C GLN A 48 4.38 -2.61 -11.94
N GLU A 49 3.17 -2.34 -11.45
CA GLU A 49 1.95 -2.40 -12.25
C GLU A 49 1.97 -1.38 -13.38
N ILE A 50 2.43 -0.15 -13.13
CA ILE A 50 2.57 0.89 -14.16
C ILE A 50 3.59 0.47 -15.23
N ILE A 51 4.76 -0.04 -14.80
CA ILE A 51 5.79 -0.53 -15.73
C ILE A 51 5.21 -1.68 -16.55
N LYS A 52 4.55 -2.64 -15.91
CA LYS A 52 3.93 -3.78 -16.59
C LYS A 52 2.88 -3.33 -17.60
N ALA A 53 1.98 -2.42 -17.23
CA ALA A 53 0.98 -1.87 -18.13
C ALA A 53 1.63 -1.14 -19.32
N SER A 54 2.65 -0.32 -19.07
CA SER A 54 3.40 0.39 -20.12
C SER A 54 4.11 -0.58 -21.07
N THR A 55 4.70 -1.64 -20.54
CA THR A 55 5.33 -2.69 -21.36
C THR A 55 4.29 -3.47 -22.15
N GLU A 56 3.16 -3.87 -21.55
CA GLU A 56 2.07 -4.55 -22.27
C GLU A 56 1.47 -3.68 -23.38
N GLU A 57 1.35 -2.36 -23.20
CA GLU A 57 0.96 -1.43 -24.28
C GLU A 57 2.03 -1.28 -25.37
N GLU A 58 3.32 -1.19 -25.01
CA GLU A 58 4.44 -1.10 -25.95
C GLU A 58 4.58 -2.37 -26.83
N PHE A 59 4.23 -3.55 -26.31
CA PHE A 59 4.23 -4.80 -27.09
C PHE A 59 3.06 -4.90 -28.08
N VAL A 60 1.96 -4.18 -27.88
CA VAL A 60 0.80 -4.20 -28.80
C VAL A 60 1.03 -3.30 -30.03
N GLU A 61 1.73 -2.17 -29.87
CA GLU A 61 1.89 -1.16 -30.93
C GLU A 61 2.75 -1.61 -32.13
N VAL A 62 3.58 -2.65 -32.00
CA VAL A 62 4.49 -3.10 -33.08
C VAL A 62 3.85 -4.12 -34.03
N THR A 63 2.69 -4.69 -33.70
CA THR A 63 2.10 -5.78 -34.50
C THR A 63 0.96 -5.37 -35.45
N GLU A 64 0.45 -4.14 -35.35
CA GLU A 64 -0.60 -3.66 -36.27
C GLU A 64 -0.04 -3.02 -37.56
N ALA A 65 1.27 -2.82 -37.65
CA ALA A 65 1.92 -2.22 -38.82
C ALA A 65 2.63 -3.24 -39.72
N ALA A 66 1.90 -4.17 -40.36
CA ALA A 66 2.29 -4.76 -41.65
C ALA A 66 1.12 -5.54 -42.29
N PRO A 67 1.00 -5.64 -43.64
CA PRO A 67 1.67 -4.89 -44.71
C PRO A 67 0.66 -4.24 -45.69
N ALA A 68 1.06 -3.18 -46.40
CA ALA A 68 0.40 -2.78 -47.63
C ALA A 68 1.46 -2.67 -48.74
N GLU A 69 1.24 -3.49 -49.76
CA GLU A 69 1.97 -3.70 -51.02
C GLU A 69 3.20 -4.62 -51.02
#